data_AF-A6RCD6-F1
#
_entry.id   AF-A6RCD6-F1
#
_cell.length_a   1.000
_cell.length_b   1.000
_cell.length_c   1.000
_cell.angle_alpha   90.00
_cell.angle_beta   90.00
_cell.angle_gamma   90.00
#
_symmetry.space_group_name_H-M   'P 1'
#
loop_
_entity.id
_entity.type
_entity.pdbx_description
1 polymer ?
#
loop_
_entity_poly.entity_id
_entity_poly.type
_entity_poly.pdbx_seq_one_letter_code
_entity_poly.pdbx_strand_id
1 'polypeptide(L)'
;MPFSTYDASVGMVLKTLKSLDAILASAEEHAATKNLNVDDYVQAKLYEDMKPLDFQSTFAGLRKQTTDAIASLQKVDPDSVEGKETRLITMGLGPGKTKELSAKDYIVGYSVPNSFFHLQTSYAILRQQGVPLGKRVYIAPFSS
;
A
#
# COMPACT_ATOMS: atom_id res chain seq x y z
N MET A 1 10.63 -22.75 6.68
CA MET A 1 9.53 -23.28 5.86
C MET A 1 9.73 -22.85 4.42
N PRO A 2 9.28 -23.62 3.42
CA PRO A 2 9.26 -23.14 2.05
C PRO A 2 8.41 -21.87 1.95
N PHE A 3 8.75 -20.99 1.00
CA PHE A 3 7.97 -19.79 0.69
C PHE A 3 6.54 -20.19 0.30
N SER A 4 5.54 -19.65 1.00
CA SER A 4 4.15 -20.08 0.87
C SER A 4 3.29 -19.11 0.04
N THR A 5 2.06 -19.52 -0.29
CA THR A 5 1.13 -18.62 -0.99
C THR A 5 0.72 -17.45 -0.10
N TYR A 6 0.64 -17.65 1.22
CA TYR A 6 0.48 -16.56 2.18
C TYR A 6 1.63 -15.55 2.10
N ASP A 7 2.89 -15.99 2.09
CA ASP A 7 4.07 -15.11 1.99
C ASP A 7 4.05 -14.28 0.69
N ALA A 8 3.66 -14.91 -0.41
CA ALA A 8 3.57 -14.28 -1.73
C ALA A 8 2.42 -13.26 -1.87
N SER A 9 1.42 -13.32 -0.98
CA SER A 9 0.19 -12.54 -1.08
C SER A 9 -0.04 -11.65 0.14
N VAL A 10 -0.74 -12.16 1.15
CA VAL A 10 -1.10 -11.43 2.37
C VAL A 10 0.14 -10.92 3.09
N GLY A 11 1.15 -11.77 3.25
CA GLY A 11 2.43 -11.39 3.87
C GLY A 11 3.09 -10.24 3.14
N MET A 12 3.15 -10.28 1.80
CA MET A 12 3.72 -9.22 0.98
C MET A 12 2.92 -7.91 1.10
N VAL A 13 1.60 -7.95 0.96
CA VAL A 13 0.74 -6.75 1.07
C VAL A 13 0.83 -6.15 2.47
N LEU A 14 0.85 -6.98 3.52
CA LEU A 14 1.03 -6.53 4.90
C LEU A 14 2.34 -5.76 5.08
N LYS A 15 3.45 -6.23 4.47
CA LYS A 15 4.74 -5.52 4.48
C LYS A 15 4.66 -4.19 3.73
N THR A 16 3.96 -4.13 2.59
CA THR A 16 3.75 -2.86 1.85
C THR A 16 2.95 -1.85 2.67
N LEU A 17 1.89 -2.27 3.36
CA LEU A 17 1.06 -1.38 4.19
C LEU A 17 1.83 -0.89 5.41
N LYS A 18 2.63 -1.73 6.06
CA LYS A 18 3.51 -1.30 7.16
C LYS A 18 4.56 -0.29 6.70
N SER A 19 5.05 -0.41 5.47
CA SER A 19 5.96 0.58 4.86
C SER A 19 5.24 1.91 4.61
N LEU A 20 4.02 1.86 4.07
CA LEU A 20 3.17 3.04 3.92
C LEU A 20 2.91 3.70 5.28
N ASP A 21 2.59 2.92 6.31
CA ASP A 21 2.35 3.41 7.67
C ASP A 21 3.56 4.19 8.22
N ALA A 22 4.77 3.63 8.08
CA ALA A 22 6.00 4.31 8.50
C ALA A 22 6.28 5.60 7.71
N ILE A 23 6.00 5.59 6.40
CA ILE A 23 6.14 6.77 5.53
C ILE A 23 5.17 7.88 5.96
N LEU A 24 3.90 7.53 6.22
CA LEU A 24 2.89 8.50 6.65
C LEU A 24 3.20 9.05 8.05
N ALA A 25 3.64 8.21 8.98
CA ALA A 25 4.08 8.67 10.30
C ALA A 25 5.24 9.68 10.22
N SER A 26 6.19 9.45 9.30
CA SER A 26 7.29 10.39 9.06
C SER A 26 6.80 11.74 8.51
N ALA A 27 5.72 11.74 7.73
CA ALA A 27 5.10 12.97 7.23
C ALA A 27 4.36 13.74 8.34
N GLU A 28 3.69 13.05 9.26
CA GLU A 28 3.08 13.68 10.46
C GLU A 28 4.13 14.36 11.32
N GLU A 29 5.24 13.67 11.60
CA GLU A 29 6.37 14.24 12.36
C GLU A 29 6.97 15.45 11.64
N HIS A 30 7.17 15.37 10.32
CA HIS A 30 7.66 16.49 9.53
C HIS A 30 6.71 17.70 9.58
N ALA A 31 5.40 17.49 9.40
CA ALA A 31 4.42 18.57 9.50
C ALA A 31 4.43 19.22 10.88
N ALA A 32 4.46 18.41 11.95
CA ALA A 32 4.52 18.89 13.32
C ALA A 32 5.79 19.73 13.60
N THR A 33 6.96 19.24 13.19
CA THR A 33 8.24 19.96 13.41
C THR A 33 8.35 21.26 12.62
N LYS A 34 7.64 21.37 11.50
CA LYS A 34 7.63 22.56 10.64
C LYS A 34 6.42 23.47 10.86
N ASN A 35 5.52 23.13 11.79
CA ASN A 35 4.23 23.80 11.99
C ASN A 35 3.40 23.90 10.70
N LEU A 36 3.42 22.85 9.87
CA LEU A 36 2.63 22.74 8.65
C LEU A 36 1.31 22.03 8.94
N ASN A 37 0.28 22.29 8.14
CA ASN A 37 -0.92 21.48 8.14
C ASN A 37 -0.65 20.16 7.41
N VAL A 38 -0.82 19.03 8.08
CA VAL A 38 -0.57 17.70 7.49
C VAL A 38 -1.51 17.38 6.33
N ASP A 39 -2.71 17.98 6.33
CA ASP A 39 -3.67 17.81 5.24
C ASP A 39 -3.21 18.47 3.93
N ASP A 40 -2.20 19.35 3.95
CA ASP A 40 -1.66 19.94 2.72
C ASP A 40 -0.96 18.88 1.85
N TYR A 41 -0.44 17.80 2.42
CA TYR A 41 0.17 16.71 1.66
C TYR A 41 -0.84 15.89 0.87
N VAL A 42 -2.10 15.90 1.29
CA VAL A 42 -3.17 15.05 0.74
C VAL A 42 -3.42 15.40 -0.73
N GLN A 43 -3.38 16.69 -1.06
CA GLN A 43 -3.60 17.19 -2.43
C GLN A 43 -2.36 17.14 -3.32
N ALA A 44 -1.20 16.76 -2.78
CA ALA A 44 0.04 16.72 -3.53
C ALA A 44 0.04 15.56 -4.54
N LYS A 45 0.58 15.80 -5.74
CA LYS A 45 0.70 14.82 -6.83
C LYS A 45 2.04 14.99 -7.54
N LEU A 46 2.55 13.92 -8.15
CA LEU A 46 3.83 13.97 -8.87
C LEU A 46 3.73 14.68 -10.22
N TYR A 47 2.58 14.56 -10.89
CA TYR A 47 2.37 15.10 -12.22
C TYR A 47 0.90 15.48 -12.42
N GLU A 48 0.60 16.35 -13.39
CA GLU A 48 -0.72 16.98 -13.53
C GLU A 48 -1.86 15.99 -13.75
N ASP A 49 -1.64 14.92 -14.51
CA ASP A 49 -2.63 13.87 -14.82
C ASP A 49 -2.65 12.70 -13.83
N MET A 50 -1.72 12.68 -12.86
CA MET A 50 -1.67 11.68 -11.82
C MET A 50 -2.64 12.01 -10.69
N LYS A 51 -3.14 10.95 -10.04
CA LYS A 51 -3.91 11.11 -8.79
C LYS A 51 -3.01 11.69 -7.69
N PRO A 52 -3.58 12.52 -6.79
CA PRO A 52 -2.85 12.98 -5.61
C PRO A 52 -2.61 11.85 -4.61
N LEU A 53 -1.92 12.17 -3.51
CA LEU A 53 -1.70 11.24 -2.39
C LEU A 53 -3.03 10.70 -1.84
N ASP A 54 -4.09 11.50 -1.98
CA ASP A 54 -5.45 11.14 -1.62
C ASP A 54 -6.18 10.32 -2.70
N PHE A 55 -6.75 9.22 -2.22
CA PHE A 55 -8.08 8.75 -2.62
C PHE A 55 -9.15 9.06 -1.52
N GLN A 56 -8.76 9.71 -0.42
CA GLN A 56 -9.54 9.96 0.80
C GLN A 56 -9.29 11.39 1.28
N SER A 57 -10.35 12.12 1.61
CA SER A 57 -10.35 13.57 1.83
C SER A 57 -9.40 14.13 2.92
N THR A 58 -8.83 13.32 3.81
CA THR A 58 -7.96 13.78 4.91
C THR A 58 -6.80 12.84 5.20
N PHE A 59 -5.69 13.40 5.73
CA PHE A 59 -4.50 12.64 6.09
C PHE A 59 -4.81 11.64 7.23
N ALA A 60 -5.60 12.06 8.22
CA ALA A 60 -6.06 11.19 9.29
C ALA A 60 -6.89 10.01 8.77
N GLY A 61 -7.71 10.22 7.73
CA GLY A 61 -8.45 9.15 7.06
C GLY A 61 -7.52 8.13 6.42
N LEU A 62 -6.48 8.59 5.72
CA LEU A 62 -5.46 7.73 5.11
C LEU A 62 -4.68 6.92 6.15
N ARG A 63 -4.28 7.53 7.28
CA ARG A 63 -3.67 6.84 8.42
C ARG A 63 -4.58 5.73 8.95
N LYS A 64 -5.84 6.07 9.23
CA LYS A 64 -6.82 5.12 9.78
C LYS A 64 -7.05 3.93 8.85
N GLN A 65 -7.23 4.18 7.55
CA GLN A 65 -7.42 3.09 6.58
C GLN A 65 -6.20 2.17 6.49
N THR A 66 -5.00 2.75 6.54
CA THR A 66 -3.75 1.97 6.55
C THR A 66 -3.68 1.07 7.78
N THR A 67 -3.96 1.61 8.97
CA THR A 67 -3.95 0.84 10.22
C THR A 67 -5.05 -0.22 10.28
N ASP A 68 -6.26 0.09 9.80
CA ASP A 68 -7.38 -0.86 9.74
C ASP A 68 -7.10 -2.02 8.77
N ALA A 69 -6.46 -1.73 7.63
CA ALA A 69 -6.05 -2.74 6.66
C ALA A 69 -4.96 -3.65 7.24
N ILE A 70 -3.95 -3.09 7.92
CA ILE A 70 -2.93 -3.87 8.64
C ILE A 70 -3.59 -4.80 9.66
N ALA A 71 -4.47 -4.25 10.51
CA ALA A 71 -5.16 -5.03 11.55
C ALA A 71 -6.05 -6.13 10.97
N SER A 72 -6.66 -5.89 9.81
CA SER A 72 -7.47 -6.89 9.10
C SER A 72 -6.60 -8.02 8.53
N LEU A 73 -5.48 -7.69 7.86
CA LEU A 73 -4.60 -8.70 7.27
C LEU A 73 -3.85 -9.52 8.32
N GLN A 74 -3.53 -8.95 9.48
CA GLN A 74 -2.90 -9.68 10.59
C GLN A 74 -3.77 -10.80 11.17
N LYS A 75 -5.09 -10.75 10.95
CA LYS A 75 -6.03 -11.77 11.43
C LYS A 75 -6.24 -12.91 10.42
N VAL A 76 -5.64 -12.82 9.24
CA VAL A 76 -5.76 -13.86 8.22
C VAL A 76 -4.94 -15.06 8.67
N ASP A 77 -5.59 -16.20 8.83
CA ASP A 77 -4.95 -17.48 9.06
C ASP A 77 -4.14 -17.89 7.81
N PRO A 78 -2.81 -18.09 7.91
CA PRO A 78 -1.98 -18.52 6.79
C PRO A 78 -2.51 -19.78 6.10
N ASP A 79 -2.96 -20.77 6.86
CA ASP A 79 -3.46 -22.04 6.32
C ASP A 79 -4.74 -21.86 5.51
N SER A 80 -5.49 -20.78 5.77
CA SER A 80 -6.69 -20.43 5.00
C SER A 80 -6.38 -19.91 3.60
N VAL A 81 -5.13 -19.59 3.27
CA VAL A 81 -4.72 -19.07 1.96
C VAL A 81 -4.09 -20.15 1.07
N GLU A 82 -3.48 -21.16 1.68
CA GLU A 82 -2.74 -22.21 0.98
C GLU A 82 -3.64 -23.08 0.08
N GLY A 83 -3.11 -23.53 -1.06
CA GLY A 83 -3.80 -24.43 -1.99
C GLY A 83 -4.92 -23.79 -2.82
N LYS A 84 -5.06 -22.46 -2.75
CA LYS A 84 -6.10 -21.69 -3.45
C LYS A 84 -5.59 -21.00 -4.71
N GLU A 85 -4.40 -21.34 -5.18
CA GLU A 85 -3.70 -20.65 -6.27
C GLU A 85 -4.49 -20.68 -7.59
N THR A 86 -5.28 -21.74 -7.81
CA THR A 86 -6.09 -21.95 -9.02
C THR A 86 -7.50 -21.38 -8.90
N ARG A 87 -7.91 -20.88 -7.72
CA ARG A 87 -9.23 -20.26 -7.53
C ARG A 87 -9.39 -19.10 -8.49
N LEU A 88 -10.50 -19.07 -9.22
CA LEU A 88 -10.80 -17.97 -10.13
C LEU A 88 -11.24 -16.72 -9.37
N ILE A 89 -10.64 -15.59 -9.72
CA ILE A 89 -10.92 -14.25 -9.23
C ILE A 89 -11.46 -13.43 -10.41
N THR A 90 -12.66 -12.88 -10.25
CA THR A 90 -13.25 -11.97 -11.23
C THR A 90 -12.72 -10.56 -10.98
N MET A 91 -11.86 -10.08 -11.88
CA MET A 91 -11.29 -8.74 -11.84
C MET A 91 -12.09 -7.78 -12.72
N GLY A 92 -12.48 -6.62 -12.19
CA GLY A 92 -13.10 -5.56 -12.97
C GLY A 92 -12.08 -4.77 -13.79
N LEU A 93 -12.42 -4.46 -15.05
CA LEU A 93 -11.61 -3.68 -15.99
C LEU A 93 -12.30 -2.36 -16.39
N GLY A 94 -13.28 -1.91 -15.61
CA GLY A 94 -14.14 -0.77 -15.90
C GLY A 94 -15.59 -1.17 -16.21
N PRO A 95 -16.45 -0.21 -16.59
CA PRO A 95 -17.89 -0.44 -16.75
C PRO A 95 -18.20 -1.61 -17.68
N GLY A 96 -18.85 -2.64 -17.14
CA GLY A 96 -19.27 -3.84 -17.88
C GLY A 96 -18.15 -4.78 -18.34
N LYS A 97 -16.88 -4.52 -18.00
CA LYS A 97 -15.74 -5.35 -18.43
C LYS A 97 -15.14 -6.10 -17.25
N THR A 98 -15.06 -7.41 -17.37
CA THR A 98 -14.40 -8.27 -16.38
C THR A 98 -13.41 -9.22 -17.05
N LYS A 99 -12.46 -9.70 -16.26
CA LYS A 99 -11.53 -10.77 -16.64
C LYS A 99 -11.42 -11.75 -15.48
N GLU A 100 -11.46 -13.04 -15.79
CA GLU A 100 -11.15 -14.07 -14.80
C GLU A 100 -9.65 -14.37 -14.82
N LEU A 101 -9.08 -14.47 -13.61
CA LEU A 101 -7.69 -14.80 -13.39
C LEU A 101 -7.61 -15.86 -12.29
N SER A 102 -6.64 -16.76 -12.37
CA SER A 102 -6.30 -17.57 -11.19
C SER A 102 -5.85 -16.64 -10.05
N ALA A 103 -6.02 -17.06 -8.80
CA ALA A 103 -5.55 -16.30 -7.65
C ALA A 103 -4.05 -16.01 -7.76
N LYS A 104 -3.27 -16.99 -8.22
CA LYS A 104 -1.84 -16.81 -8.51
C LYS A 104 -1.60 -15.67 -9.50
N ASP A 105 -2.24 -15.70 -10.66
CA ASP A 105 -2.01 -14.68 -11.70
C ASP A 105 -2.51 -13.30 -11.26
N TYR A 106 -3.59 -13.26 -10.48
CA TYR A 106 -4.06 -12.02 -9.86
C TYR A 106 -3.04 -11.47 -8.86
N ILE A 107 -2.46 -12.31 -7.99
CA ILE A 107 -1.48 -11.89 -6.99
C ILE A 107 -0.21 -11.36 -7.67
N VAL A 108 0.41 -12.17 -8.53
CA VAL A 108 1.74 -11.87 -9.09
C VAL A 108 1.68 -10.90 -10.27
N GLY A 109 0.60 -10.94 -11.06
CA GLY A 109 0.44 -10.13 -12.27
C GLY A 109 -0.30 -8.82 -12.05
N TYR A 110 -1.00 -8.65 -10.93
CA TYR A 110 -1.82 -7.46 -10.68
C TYR A 110 -1.63 -6.89 -9.27
N SER A 111 -1.98 -7.64 -8.23
CA SER A 111 -2.06 -7.12 -6.85
C SER A 111 -0.71 -6.62 -6.33
N VAL A 112 0.33 -7.45 -6.38
CA VAL A 112 1.66 -7.11 -5.87
C VAL A 112 2.31 -5.97 -6.67
N PRO A 113 2.33 -6.00 -8.02
CA PRO A 113 2.85 -4.88 -8.80
C PRO A 113 2.15 -3.54 -8.52
N ASN A 114 0.82 -3.52 -8.43
CA ASN A 114 0.06 -2.31 -8.12
C ASN A 114 0.36 -1.80 -6.70
N SER A 115 0.49 -2.71 -5.72
CA SER A 115 0.81 -2.33 -4.34
C SER A 115 2.16 -1.60 -4.26
N PHE A 116 3.18 -2.10 -4.95
CA PHE A 116 4.49 -1.44 -5.01
C PHE A 116 4.47 -0.13 -5.80
N PHE A 117 3.73 -0.08 -6.91
CA PHE A 117 3.56 1.14 -7.69
C PHE A 117 2.99 2.28 -6.84
N HIS A 118 1.90 2.02 -6.12
CA HIS A 118 1.27 3.02 -5.27
C HIS A 118 2.12 3.36 -4.04
N LEU A 119 2.75 2.38 -3.39
CA LEU A 119 3.66 2.63 -2.26
C LEU A 119 4.81 3.57 -2.67
N GLN A 120 5.48 3.28 -3.79
CA GLN A 120 6.57 4.12 -4.30
C GLN A 120 6.07 5.51 -4.73
N THR A 121 4.87 5.59 -5.30
CA THR A 121 4.27 6.88 -5.68
C THR A 121 4.01 7.74 -4.43
N SER A 122 3.42 7.18 -3.37
CA SER A 122 3.20 7.88 -2.10
C SER A 122 4.52 8.33 -1.45
N TYR A 123 5.54 7.46 -1.46
CA TYR A 123 6.90 7.83 -1.03
C TYR A 123 7.43 9.03 -1.81
N ALA A 124 7.32 9.00 -3.14
CA ALA A 124 7.84 10.04 -4.00
C ALA A 124 7.10 11.38 -3.82
N ILE A 125 5.77 11.37 -3.67
CA ILE A 125 4.98 12.58 -3.41
C ILE A 125 5.46 13.23 -2.12
N LEU A 126 5.49 12.49 -1.02
CA LEU A 126 5.90 13.03 0.29
C LEU A 126 7.35 13.48 0.29
N ARG A 127 8.23 12.76 -0.41
CA ARG A 127 9.63 13.16 -0.58
C ARG A 127 9.76 14.48 -1.36
N GLN A 128 8.93 14.68 -2.39
CA GLN A 128 8.85 15.93 -3.16
C GLN A 128 8.34 17.09 -2.29
N GLN A 129 7.43 16.83 -1.35
CA GLN A 129 6.94 17.81 -0.36
C GLN A 129 7.95 18.12 0.75
N GLY A 130 9.18 17.60 0.67
CA GLY A 130 10.25 17.90 1.62
C GLY A 130 10.31 17.00 2.85
N VAL A 131 9.43 16.00 2.98
CA VAL A 131 9.49 15.04 4.08
C VAL A 131 10.85 14.31 4.05
N PRO A 132 11.57 14.18 5.18
CA PRO A 132 12.92 13.63 5.24
C PRO A 132 12.98 12.10 5.09
N LEU A 133 12.25 11.54 4.12
CA LEU A 133 12.18 10.12 3.86
C LEU A 133 13.47 9.57 3.24
N GLY A 134 13.88 8.38 3.65
CA GLY A 134 15.00 7.64 3.08
C GLY A 134 14.66 6.18 2.82
N LYS A 135 15.52 5.48 2.07
CA LYS A 135 15.35 4.05 1.73
C LYS A 135 15.13 3.17 2.96
N ARG A 136 15.74 3.52 4.10
CA ARG A 136 15.57 2.76 5.36
C ARG A 136 14.13 2.74 5.85
N VAL A 137 13.41 3.87 5.79
CA VAL A 137 11.99 3.95 6.17
C VAL A 137 11.16 3.06 5.25
N TYR A 138 11.44 3.10 3.94
CA TYR A 138 10.74 2.28 2.94
C TYR A 138 10.97 0.78 3.15
N ILE A 139 12.23 0.35 3.33
CA ILE A 139 12.60 -1.08 3.26
C ILE A 139 12.49 -1.83 4.60
N ALA A 140 12.47 -1.11 5.73
CA ALA A 140 12.51 -1.74 7.06
C ALA A 140 11.42 -2.82 7.25
N PRO A 141 10.14 -2.60 6.89
CA PRO A 141 9.11 -3.63 7.06
C PRO A 141 9.28 -4.86 6.17
N PHE A 142 10.08 -4.77 5.11
CA PHE A 142 10.38 -5.91 4.25
C PHE A 142 11.53 -6.76 4.79
N SER A 143 12.42 -6.14 5.56
CA SER A 143 13.64 -6.73 6.11
C SER A 143 13.43 -7.34 7.51
N SER A 144 12.26 -7.12 8.09
CA SER A 144 11.78 -7.72 9.35
C SER A 144 10.98 -8.99 9.13
#